data_AF-A0A945E5K1-F1
#
_entry.id   AF-A0A945E5K1-F1
#
_cell.length_a   1.000
_cell.length_b   1.000
_cell.length_c   1.000
_cell.angle_alpha   90.00
_cell.angle_beta   90.00
_cell.angle_gamma   90.00
#
_symmetry.space_group_name_H-M   'P 1'
#
loop_
_entity.id
_entity.type
_entity.pdbx_description
1 polymer ?
#
loop_
_entity_poly.entity_id
_entity_poly.type
_entity_poly.pdbx_seq_one_letter_code
_entity_poly.pdbx_strand_id
1 'polypeptide(L)'
;MNSSDSEGRRLMWVVKGALAASLLAGLLFPGIPGVAGKGWPERCVGYPISALVVPAIWVLRGRRGRYPYLADALLVVPFVLDLLGNLVNLFDTVEQFDDVLHFVNWTFLVAALVLFMAPAGLARWNLVLMGSGFGALAIVAWEGVEWIIQEMGTTGLQLTYDDTVGDLVLSTAGGMLGALVTASILTRSPAS
;
A
#
# COMPACT_ATOMS: atom_id res chain seq x y z
N MET A 1 -11.36 -15.32 -21.72
CA MET A 1 -10.74 -14.49 -20.66
C MET A 1 -10.31 -15.44 -19.55
N ASN A 2 -9.04 -15.44 -19.15
CA ASN A 2 -8.56 -16.37 -18.12
C ASN A 2 -9.24 -16.04 -16.78
N SER A 3 -9.61 -17.04 -15.97
CA SER A 3 -10.33 -16.82 -14.71
C SER A 3 -9.56 -15.89 -13.76
N SER A 4 -8.25 -16.08 -13.66
CA SER A 4 -7.34 -15.25 -12.86
C SER A 4 -7.32 -13.77 -13.27
N ASP A 5 -7.43 -13.47 -14.56
CA ASP A 5 -7.47 -12.12 -15.11
C ASP A 5 -8.80 -11.43 -14.75
N SER A 6 -9.89 -12.20 -14.74
CA SER A 6 -11.20 -11.72 -14.33
C SER A 6 -11.31 -11.47 -12.83
N GLU A 7 -10.67 -12.31 -12.01
CA GLU A 7 -10.58 -12.17 -10.55
C GLU A 7 -9.72 -10.97 -10.16
N GLY A 8 -8.52 -10.83 -10.75
CA GLY A 8 -7.66 -9.68 -10.51
C GLY A 8 -8.34 -8.36 -10.88
N ARG A 9 -9.05 -8.32 -12.01
CA ARG A 9 -9.81 -7.14 -12.42
C ARG A 9 -10.95 -6.80 -11.46
N ARG A 10 -11.68 -7.81 -10.95
CA ARG A 10 -12.73 -7.61 -9.94
C ARG A 10 -12.12 -7.05 -8.65
N LEU A 11 -11.05 -7.67 -8.16
CA LEU A 11 -10.34 -7.22 -6.96
C LEU A 11 -9.89 -5.77 -7.08
N MET A 12 -9.26 -5.39 -8.19
CA MET A 12 -8.83 -4.01 -8.44
C MET A 12 -9.99 -3.01 -8.32
N TRP A 13 -11.13 -3.29 -8.95
CA TRP A 13 -12.28 -2.39 -8.88
C TRP A 13 -12.93 -2.37 -7.49
N VAL A 14 -12.97 -3.49 -6.78
CA VAL A 14 -13.44 -3.54 -5.39
C VAL A 14 -12.56 -2.67 -4.50
N VAL A 15 -11.24 -2.79 -4.59
CA VAL A 15 -10.29 -2.03 -3.78
C VAL A 15 -10.36 -0.53 -4.12
N LYS A 16 -10.38 -0.15 -5.40
CA LYS A 16 -10.54 1.27 -5.80
C LYS A 16 -11.90 1.84 -5.41
N GLY A 17 -12.95 1.03 -5.49
CA GLY A 17 -14.28 1.39 -5.01
C GLY A 17 -14.29 1.62 -3.50
N ALA A 18 -13.64 0.74 -2.74
CA ALA A 18 -13.47 0.89 -1.29
C ALA A 18 -12.67 2.15 -0.95
N LEU A 19 -11.58 2.44 -1.67
CA LEU A 19 -10.81 3.67 -1.51
C LEU A 19 -11.72 4.91 -1.66
N ALA A 20 -12.44 4.99 -2.79
CA ALA A 20 -13.32 6.12 -3.07
C ALA A 20 -14.47 6.24 -2.06
N ALA A 21 -15.09 5.13 -1.69
CA ALA A 21 -16.18 5.08 -0.72
C ALA A 21 -15.71 5.49 0.68
N SER A 22 -14.55 5.02 1.12
CA SER A 22 -13.98 5.39 2.41
C SER A 22 -13.67 6.89 2.45
N LEU A 23 -12.96 7.43 1.45
CA LEU A 23 -12.67 8.87 1.35
C LEU A 23 -13.94 9.72 1.40
N LEU A 24 -14.96 9.33 0.63
CA LEU A 24 -16.25 10.00 0.63
C LEU A 24 -16.93 9.91 2.01
N ALA A 25 -16.86 8.77 2.69
CA ALA A 25 -17.45 8.61 4.01
C ALA A 25 -16.86 9.61 5.01
N GLY A 26 -15.54 9.76 5.10
CA GLY A 26 -14.98 10.75 6.04
C GLY A 26 -15.23 12.21 5.63
N LEU A 27 -15.42 12.50 4.34
CA LEU A 27 -15.88 13.83 3.90
C LEU A 27 -17.34 14.12 4.31
N LEU A 28 -18.21 13.11 4.26
CA LEU A 28 -19.61 13.23 4.64
C LEU A 28 -19.83 13.20 6.16
N PHE A 29 -18.92 12.55 6.90
CA PHE A 29 -19.01 12.35 8.34
C PHE A 29 -17.73 12.83 9.05
N PRO A 30 -17.39 14.13 9.00
CA PRO A 30 -16.13 14.66 9.52
C PRO A 30 -16.03 14.61 11.06
N GLY A 31 -17.14 14.39 11.76
CA GLY A 31 -17.19 14.30 13.23
C GLY A 31 -16.87 12.91 13.80
N ILE A 32 -16.60 11.90 12.96
CA ILE A 32 -16.16 10.58 13.43
C ILE A 32 -14.79 10.76 14.13
N PRO A 33 -14.56 10.13 15.31
CA PRO A 33 -13.31 10.27 16.06
C PRO A 33 -12.05 10.02 15.22
N GLY A 34 -12.03 8.96 14.41
CA GLY A 34 -10.91 8.66 13.52
C GLY A 34 -10.88 9.46 12.20
N VAL A 35 -11.65 10.54 12.08
CA VAL A 35 -11.59 11.47 10.93
C VAL A 35 -11.20 12.87 11.40
N ALA A 36 -11.81 13.35 12.49
CA ALA A 36 -11.58 14.69 13.01
C ALA A 36 -10.12 14.89 13.45
N GLY A 37 -9.40 15.80 12.77
CA GLY A 37 -7.98 16.09 13.08
C GLY A 37 -6.99 15.02 12.62
N LYS A 38 -7.46 13.93 12.01
CA LYS A 38 -6.65 12.80 11.53
C LYS A 38 -6.25 12.96 10.06
N GLY A 39 -5.92 14.19 9.61
CA GLY A 39 -5.37 14.44 8.26
C GLY A 39 -6.23 13.98 7.08
N TRP A 40 -7.56 14.07 7.18
CA TRP A 40 -8.46 13.62 6.12
C TRP A 40 -8.33 14.41 4.79
N PRO A 41 -8.15 15.75 4.80
CA PRO A 41 -7.89 16.50 3.57
C PRO A 41 -6.65 16.03 2.81
N GLU A 42 -5.55 15.79 3.53
CA GLU A 42 -4.29 15.29 2.98
C GLU A 42 -4.49 13.91 2.35
N ARG A 43 -5.21 13.02 3.02
CA ARG A 43 -5.59 11.70 2.49
C ARG A 43 -6.46 11.80 1.23
N CYS A 44 -7.42 12.72 1.20
CA CYS A 44 -8.28 12.95 0.03
C CYS A 44 -7.51 13.44 -1.21
N VAL A 45 -6.35 14.08 -1.02
CA VAL A 45 -5.48 14.51 -2.12
C VAL A 45 -4.47 13.42 -2.47
N GLY A 46 -3.78 12.87 -1.47
CA GLY A 46 -2.67 11.94 -1.65
C GLY A 46 -3.11 10.54 -2.07
N TYR A 47 -4.11 9.97 -1.41
CA TYR A 47 -4.41 8.54 -1.59
C TYR A 47 -5.00 8.20 -2.97
N PRO A 48 -5.79 9.05 -3.64
CA PRO A 48 -6.20 8.81 -5.02
C PRO A 48 -5.03 8.63 -6.00
N ILE A 49 -3.84 9.17 -5.70
CA ILE A 49 -2.65 8.99 -6.54
C ILE A 49 -2.31 7.50 -6.65
N SER A 50 -2.44 6.71 -5.58
CA SER A 50 -2.18 5.27 -5.60
C SER A 50 -2.99 4.54 -6.69
N ALA A 51 -4.26 4.91 -6.87
CA ALA A 51 -5.15 4.33 -7.86
C ALA A 51 -4.84 4.77 -9.30
N LEU A 52 -4.01 5.80 -9.46
CA LEU A 52 -3.60 6.38 -10.75
C LEU A 52 -2.19 5.96 -11.19
N VAL A 53 -1.33 5.52 -10.27
CA VAL A 53 0.07 5.13 -10.58
C VAL A 53 0.15 4.04 -11.65
N VAL A 54 -0.48 2.88 -11.43
CA VAL A 54 -0.43 1.77 -12.39
C VAL A 54 -1.05 2.12 -13.75
N PRO A 55 -2.26 2.72 -13.84
CA PRO A 55 -2.81 3.06 -15.15
C PRO A 55 -1.99 4.12 -15.87
N ALA A 56 -1.42 5.11 -15.16
CA ALA A 56 -0.53 6.09 -15.75
C ALA A 56 0.71 5.40 -16.36
N ILE A 57 1.38 4.53 -15.61
CA ILE A 57 2.55 3.81 -16.13
C ILE A 57 2.19 2.93 -17.33
N TRP A 58 1.04 2.23 -17.29
CA TRP A 58 0.58 1.41 -18.41
C TRP A 58 0.31 2.24 -19.68
N VAL A 59 -0.34 3.40 -19.53
CA VAL A 59 -0.57 4.33 -20.65
C VAL A 59 0.75 4.88 -21.18
N LEU A 60 1.65 5.33 -20.31
CA LEU A 60 2.97 5.87 -20.68
C LEU A 60 3.86 4.83 -21.38
N ARG A 61 3.70 3.55 -21.06
CA ARG A 61 4.38 2.44 -21.76
C ARG A 61 3.73 2.08 -23.10
N GLY A 62 2.71 2.82 -23.54
CA GLY A 62 2.00 2.60 -24.80
C GLY A 62 0.99 1.46 -24.74
N ARG A 63 0.43 1.18 -23.55
CA ARG A 63 -0.55 0.10 -23.31
C ARG A 63 -0.04 -1.28 -23.74
N ARG A 64 1.28 -1.48 -23.66
CA ARG A 64 1.92 -2.75 -24.02
C ARG A 64 1.57 -3.84 -23.01
N GLY A 65 1.28 -5.04 -23.52
CA GLY A 65 0.94 -6.19 -22.68
C GLY A 65 -0.42 -6.08 -22.00
N ARG A 66 -0.72 -7.06 -21.14
CA ARG A 66 -1.96 -7.09 -20.34
C ARG A 66 -1.83 -6.15 -19.16
N TYR A 67 -2.95 -5.56 -18.75
CA TYR A 67 -2.98 -4.69 -17.59
C TYR A 67 -2.70 -5.48 -16.30
N PRO A 68 -1.79 -5.02 -15.41
CA PRO A 68 -1.40 -5.78 -14.22
C PRO A 68 -2.40 -5.58 -13.07
N TYR A 69 -3.62 -6.11 -13.24
CA TYR A 69 -4.75 -5.86 -12.32
C TYR A 69 -4.45 -6.20 -10.85
N LEU A 70 -3.78 -7.32 -10.58
CA LEU A 70 -3.44 -7.73 -9.22
C LEU A 70 -2.42 -6.77 -8.58
N ALA A 71 -1.37 -6.36 -9.32
CA ALA A 71 -0.39 -5.40 -8.82
C ALA A 71 -1.03 -4.05 -8.51
N ASP A 72 -1.96 -3.59 -9.36
CA ASP A 72 -2.76 -2.38 -9.12
C ASP A 72 -3.58 -2.51 -7.82
N ALA A 73 -4.33 -3.59 -7.66
CA ALA A 73 -5.10 -3.81 -6.45
C ALA A 73 -4.22 -3.80 -5.18
N LEU A 74 -3.11 -4.56 -5.19
CA LEU A 74 -2.20 -4.64 -4.05
C LEU A 74 -1.51 -3.31 -3.72
N LEU A 75 -1.28 -2.44 -4.72
CA LEU A 75 -0.76 -1.10 -4.48
C LEU A 75 -1.77 -0.20 -3.75
N VAL A 76 -3.07 -0.38 -4.01
CA VAL A 76 -4.14 0.46 -3.43
C VAL A 76 -4.60 -0.06 -2.06
N VAL A 77 -4.49 -1.36 -1.79
CA VAL A 77 -4.91 -1.99 -0.51
C VAL A 77 -4.39 -1.26 0.73
N PRO A 78 -3.09 -0.89 0.85
CA PRO A 78 -2.57 -0.17 2.01
C PRO A 78 -3.40 1.06 2.40
N PHE A 79 -3.74 1.88 1.41
CA PHE A 79 -4.50 3.11 1.59
C PHE A 79 -5.95 2.83 2.00
N VAL A 80 -6.54 1.75 1.51
CA VAL A 80 -7.88 1.32 1.94
C VAL A 80 -7.86 0.87 3.41
N LEU A 81 -6.83 0.12 3.82
CA LEU A 81 -6.71 -0.35 5.20
C LEU A 81 -6.50 0.80 6.18
N ASP A 82 -5.67 1.79 5.85
CA ASP A 82 -5.53 3.02 6.65
C ASP A 82 -6.86 3.76 6.80
N LEU A 83 -7.58 3.99 5.70
CA LEU A 83 -8.85 4.72 5.75
C LEU A 83 -9.91 3.96 6.55
N LEU A 84 -10.03 2.64 6.36
CA LEU A 84 -10.99 1.84 7.11
C LEU A 84 -10.63 1.78 8.59
N GLY A 85 -9.35 1.64 8.93
CA GLY A 85 -8.85 1.69 10.30
C GLY A 85 -9.22 2.99 11.00
N ASN A 86 -9.04 4.12 10.31
CA ASN A 86 -9.48 5.43 10.77
C ASN A 86 -11.01 5.52 10.91
N LEU A 87 -11.78 5.12 9.89
CA LEU A 87 -13.25 5.22 9.91
C LEU A 87 -13.90 4.40 11.05
N VAL A 88 -13.30 3.28 11.43
CA VAL A 88 -13.75 2.46 12.57
C VAL A 88 -12.95 2.66 13.85
N ASN A 89 -12.13 3.73 13.90
CA ASN A 89 -11.39 4.19 15.07
C ASN A 89 -10.39 3.17 15.65
N LEU A 90 -9.80 2.30 14.83
CA LEU A 90 -8.88 1.26 15.28
C LEU A 90 -7.56 1.83 15.80
N PHE A 91 -7.04 2.90 15.20
CA PHE A 91 -5.82 3.58 15.67
C PHE A 91 -5.90 4.09 17.12
N ASP A 92 -7.11 4.42 17.59
CA ASP A 92 -7.33 4.90 18.95
C ASP A 92 -7.87 3.81 19.90
N THR A 93 -8.25 2.64 19.39
CA THR A 93 -8.92 1.59 20.18
C THR A 93 -8.17 0.27 20.25
N VAL A 94 -7.23 0.03 19.34
CA VAL A 94 -6.40 -1.17 19.28
C VAL A 94 -4.94 -0.74 19.24
N GLU A 95 -4.26 -0.94 20.37
CA GLU A 95 -2.88 -0.46 20.61
C GLU A 95 -1.89 -0.90 19.53
N GLN A 96 -1.98 -2.14 19.05
CA GLN A 96 -1.05 -2.69 18.06
C GLN A 96 -1.53 -2.50 16.60
N PHE A 97 -2.60 -1.74 16.37
CA PHE A 97 -3.17 -1.64 15.01
C PHE A 97 -2.20 -0.99 14.03
N ASP A 98 -1.48 0.02 14.49
CA ASP A 98 -0.51 0.75 13.68
C ASP A 98 0.66 -0.14 13.28
N ASP A 99 1.33 -0.77 14.25
CA ASP A 99 2.36 -1.79 14.04
C ASP A 99 1.95 -2.86 13.01
N VAL A 100 0.71 -3.37 13.15
CA VAL A 100 0.17 -4.38 12.24
C VAL A 100 0.01 -3.81 10.83
N LEU A 101 -0.47 -2.57 10.68
CA LEU A 101 -0.55 -1.92 9.38
C LEU A 101 0.82 -1.66 8.79
N HIS A 102 1.81 -1.19 9.54
CA HIS A 102 3.18 -1.01 9.05
C HIS A 102 3.73 -2.31 8.45
N PHE A 103 3.51 -3.45 9.11
CA PHE A 103 3.91 -4.75 8.55
C PHE A 103 3.05 -5.19 7.33
N VAL A 104 1.73 -5.17 7.46
CA VAL A 104 0.79 -5.72 6.46
C VAL A 104 0.75 -4.87 5.19
N ASN A 105 0.73 -3.54 5.34
CA ASN A 105 0.70 -2.62 4.21
C ASN A 105 1.99 -2.74 3.38
N TRP A 106 3.15 -2.83 4.02
CA TRP A 106 4.40 -3.02 3.29
C TRP A 106 4.49 -4.37 2.60
N THR A 107 3.90 -5.41 3.18
CA THR A 107 3.79 -6.72 2.52
C THR A 107 3.04 -6.60 1.19
N PHE A 108 1.90 -5.91 1.16
CA PHE A 108 1.13 -5.71 -0.07
C PHE A 108 1.80 -4.75 -1.05
N LEU A 109 2.34 -3.64 -0.55
CA LEU A 109 3.04 -2.64 -1.35
C LEU A 109 4.23 -3.25 -2.11
N VAL A 110 5.06 -4.02 -1.41
CA VAL A 110 6.22 -4.66 -2.04
C VAL A 110 5.83 -5.84 -2.92
N ALA A 111 4.77 -6.59 -2.57
CA ALA A 111 4.20 -7.60 -3.45
C ALA A 111 3.73 -6.99 -4.79
N ALA A 112 3.05 -5.84 -4.76
CA ALA A 112 2.65 -5.10 -5.96
C ALA A 112 3.85 -4.73 -6.84
N LEU A 113 4.91 -4.20 -6.22
CA LEU A 113 6.14 -3.85 -6.91
C LEU A 113 6.79 -5.08 -7.58
N VAL A 114 6.92 -6.19 -6.86
CA VAL A 114 7.54 -7.41 -7.41
C VAL A 114 6.71 -7.99 -8.56
N LEU A 115 5.37 -7.98 -8.46
CA LEU A 115 4.51 -8.35 -9.59
C LEU A 115 4.71 -7.42 -10.80
N PHE A 116 4.89 -6.13 -10.57
CA PHE A 116 5.14 -5.16 -11.62
C PHE A 116 6.49 -5.39 -12.32
N MET A 117 7.48 -5.92 -11.61
CA MET A 117 8.80 -6.30 -12.14
C MET A 117 8.83 -7.69 -12.80
N ALA A 118 7.79 -8.51 -12.63
CA ALA A 118 7.76 -9.88 -13.16
C ALA A 118 8.13 -10.00 -14.65
N PRO A 119 7.70 -9.10 -15.56
CA PRO A 119 8.05 -9.19 -16.98
C PRO A 119 9.55 -9.03 -17.28
N ALA A 120 10.35 -8.51 -16.34
CA ALA A 120 11.80 -8.35 -16.52
C ALA A 120 12.57 -9.68 -16.43
N GLY A 121 11.92 -10.78 -16.03
CA GLY A 121 12.54 -12.12 -16.03
C GLY A 121 13.71 -12.26 -15.07
N LEU A 122 13.72 -11.50 -13.97
CA LEU A 122 14.82 -11.46 -13.02
C LEU A 122 14.86 -12.70 -12.13
N ALA A 123 16.06 -13.12 -11.73
CA ALA A 123 16.25 -14.19 -10.75
C ALA A 123 15.53 -13.88 -9.43
N ARG A 124 15.05 -14.91 -8.73
CA ARG A 124 14.29 -14.78 -7.47
C ARG A 124 15.01 -13.89 -6.45
N TRP A 125 16.32 -14.08 -6.27
CA TRP A 125 17.09 -13.34 -5.29
C TRP A 125 17.19 -11.84 -5.63
N ASN A 126 17.24 -11.48 -6.92
CA ASN A 126 17.18 -10.09 -7.37
C ASN A 126 15.84 -9.45 -6.99
N LEU A 127 14.73 -10.15 -7.24
CA LEU A 127 13.40 -9.65 -6.89
C LEU A 127 13.25 -9.46 -5.38
N VAL A 128 13.78 -10.39 -4.58
CA VAL A 128 13.76 -10.27 -3.12
C VAL A 128 14.60 -9.09 -2.66
N LEU A 129 15.88 -8.99 -3.06
CA LEU A 129 16.76 -7.90 -2.62
C LEU A 129 16.24 -6.51 -3.04
N MET A 130 15.78 -6.37 -4.28
CA MET A 130 15.21 -5.10 -4.76
C MET A 130 13.90 -4.76 -4.06
N GLY A 131 13.02 -5.75 -3.85
CA GLY A 131 11.76 -5.54 -3.14
C GLY A 131 11.99 -5.10 -1.70
N SER A 132 12.90 -5.78 -0.99
CA SER A 132 13.30 -5.41 0.38
C SER A 132 13.93 -4.02 0.44
N GLY A 133 14.85 -3.70 -0.47
CA GLY A 133 15.50 -2.38 -0.53
C GLY A 133 14.51 -1.26 -0.84
N PHE A 134 13.58 -1.49 -1.77
CA PHE A 134 12.49 -0.56 -2.03
C PHE A 134 11.60 -0.37 -0.80
N GLY A 135 11.20 -1.47 -0.15
CA GLY A 135 10.37 -1.41 1.06
C GLY A 135 11.02 -0.55 2.15
N ALA A 136 12.31 -0.77 2.42
CA ALA A 136 13.09 0.01 3.38
C ALA A 136 13.17 1.51 3.01
N LEU A 137 13.42 1.84 1.74
CA LEU A 137 13.42 3.24 1.28
C LEU A 137 12.03 3.87 1.34
N ALA A 138 10.99 3.09 1.02
CA ALA A 138 9.60 3.56 1.04
C ALA A 138 9.14 3.89 2.46
N ILE A 139 9.52 3.10 3.47
CA ILE A 139 9.17 3.44 4.86
C ILE A 139 9.90 4.68 5.35
N VAL A 140 11.19 4.84 5.03
CA VAL A 140 11.91 6.08 5.35
C VAL A 140 11.22 7.31 4.73
N ALA A 141 10.75 7.18 3.49
CA ALA A 141 10.00 8.25 2.85
C ALA A 141 8.63 8.49 3.49
N TRP A 142 7.95 7.42 3.93
CA TRP A 142 6.64 7.50 4.58
C TRP A 142 6.70 8.18 5.94
N GLU A 143 7.63 7.77 6.82
CA GLU A 143 7.91 8.44 8.10
C GLU A 143 8.20 9.93 7.89
N GLY A 144 8.95 10.26 6.83
CA GLY A 144 9.21 11.66 6.46
C GLY A 144 7.95 12.43 6.07
N VAL A 145 6.98 11.78 5.42
CA VAL A 145 5.68 12.38 5.10
C VAL A 145 4.83 12.55 6.36
N GLU A 146 4.79 11.57 7.24
CA GLU A 146 4.07 11.66 8.51
C GLU A 146 4.61 12.76 9.38
N TRP A 147 5.93 12.90 9.46
CA TRP A 147 6.57 14.01 10.14
C TRP A 147 6.12 15.36 9.59
N ILE A 148 6.12 15.56 8.26
CA ILE A 148 5.63 16.79 7.63
C ILE A 148 4.15 17.05 7.97
N ILE A 149 3.31 16.02 7.89
CA ILE A 149 1.86 16.12 8.11
C ILE A 149 1.54 16.42 9.59
N GLN A 150 2.33 15.87 10.53
CA GLN A 150 2.24 16.18 11.96
C GLN A 150 2.61 17.64 12.24
N GLU A 151 3.69 18.14 11.62
CA GLU A 151 4.09 19.56 11.73
C GLU A 151 3.03 20.52 11.15
N MET A 152 2.19 20.04 10.22
CA MET A 152 1.03 20.79 9.71
C MET A 152 -0.18 20.78 10.66
N GLY A 153 -0.10 20.08 11.80
CA GLY A 153 -1.12 20.07 12.85
C GLY A 153 -2.01 18.82 12.88
N THR A 154 -1.68 17.76 12.13
CA THR A 154 -2.39 16.48 12.20
C THR A 154 -2.10 15.78 13.52
N THR A 155 -3.13 15.20 14.14
CA THR A 155 -3.01 14.47 15.41
C THR A 155 -3.05 12.95 15.19
N GLY A 156 -2.55 12.21 16.17
CA GLY A 156 -2.67 10.75 16.19
C GLY A 156 -1.68 9.98 15.33
N LEU A 157 -0.59 10.62 14.89
CA LEU A 157 0.54 9.98 14.19
C LEU A 157 1.65 9.48 15.12
N GLN A 158 1.55 9.78 16.43
CA GLN A 158 2.39 9.26 17.53
C GLN A 158 3.91 9.14 17.32
N LEU A 159 4.52 9.95 16.43
CA LEU A 159 5.94 9.95 16.05
C LEU A 159 6.93 10.13 17.22
N THR A 160 7.09 9.09 18.02
CA THR A 160 8.12 8.97 19.05
C THR A 160 9.31 8.23 18.46
N TYR A 161 10.46 8.30 19.14
CA TYR A 161 11.65 7.57 18.69
C TYR A 161 11.41 6.06 18.60
N ASP A 162 10.73 5.47 19.60
CA ASP A 162 10.49 4.04 19.65
C ASP A 162 9.50 3.59 18.57
N ASP A 163 8.48 4.42 18.31
CA ASP A 163 7.45 4.25 17.29
C ASP A 163 8.07 4.24 15.88
N THR A 164 8.72 5.34 15.48
CA THR A 164 9.40 5.44 14.18
C THR A 164 10.42 4.33 13.95
N VAL A 165 11.20 3.94 14.97
CA VAL A 165 12.14 2.80 14.83
C VAL A 165 11.38 1.48 14.66
N GLY A 166 10.29 1.28 15.39
CA GLY A 166 9.37 0.16 15.23
C GLY A 166 8.83 0.08 13.80
N ASP A 167 8.32 1.18 13.27
CA ASP A 167 7.73 1.27 11.94
C ASP A 167 8.73 0.97 10.83
N LEU A 168 9.94 1.53 10.93
CA LEU A 168 11.05 1.21 10.02
C LEU A 168 11.34 -0.29 10.00
N VAL A 169 11.38 -0.95 11.17
CA VAL A 169 11.67 -2.38 11.30
C VAL A 169 10.51 -3.22 10.77
N LEU A 170 9.28 -2.95 11.21
CA LEU A 170 8.08 -3.71 10.85
C LEU A 170 7.77 -3.59 9.35
N SER A 171 7.84 -2.38 8.81
CA SER A 171 7.61 -2.12 7.39
C SER A 171 8.69 -2.75 6.52
N THR A 172 9.96 -2.69 6.94
CA THR A 172 11.03 -3.40 6.23
C THR A 172 10.80 -4.91 6.25
N ALA A 173 10.44 -5.49 7.40
CA ALA A 173 10.16 -6.92 7.53
C ALA A 173 8.95 -7.37 6.70
N GLY A 174 7.86 -6.59 6.71
CA GLY A 174 6.69 -6.81 5.88
C GLY A 174 7.04 -6.74 4.39
N GLY A 175 7.81 -5.73 3.99
CA GLY A 175 8.31 -5.59 2.63
C GLY A 175 9.16 -6.78 2.17
N MET A 176 10.07 -7.25 3.02
CA MET A 176 10.86 -8.46 2.78
C MET A 176 9.96 -9.69 2.59
N LEU A 177 8.93 -9.86 3.41
CA LEU A 177 7.97 -10.95 3.28
C LEU A 177 7.20 -10.86 1.96
N GLY A 178 6.67 -9.68 1.62
CA GLY A 178 5.96 -9.43 0.36
C GLY A 178 6.81 -9.75 -0.86
N ALA A 179 8.08 -9.35 -0.83
CA ALA A 179 9.05 -9.67 -1.88
C ALA A 179 9.31 -11.18 -1.98
N LEU A 180 9.58 -11.84 -0.84
CA LEU A 180 9.88 -13.27 -0.77
C LEU A 180 8.73 -14.13 -1.28
N VAL A 181 7.51 -13.89 -0.80
CA VAL A 181 6.32 -14.66 -1.18
C VAL A 181 6.06 -14.49 -2.68
N THR A 182 6.02 -13.25 -3.16
CA THR A 182 5.69 -12.96 -4.56
C THR A 182 6.76 -13.51 -5.51
N ALA A 183 8.04 -13.30 -5.22
CA ALA A 183 9.12 -13.84 -6.04
C ALA A 183 9.13 -15.37 -6.05
N SER A 184 8.80 -16.02 -4.93
CA SER A 184 8.70 -17.48 -4.86
C SER A 184 7.56 -18.01 -5.73
N ILE A 185 6.40 -17.34 -5.76
CA ILE A 185 5.28 -17.72 -6.62
C ILE A 185 5.66 -17.58 -8.10
N LEU A 186 6.28 -16.46 -8.49
CA LEU A 186 6.65 -16.18 -9.88
C LEU A 186 7.68 -17.18 -10.41
N THR A 187 8.69 -17.51 -9.62
CA THR A 187 9.80 -18.39 -10.04
C THR A 187 9.50 -19.88 -9.92
N ARG A 188 8.38 -20.26 -9.28
CA ARG A 188 7.89 -21.65 -9.25
C ARG A 188 7.18 -22.08 -10.54
N SER A 189 6.84 -21.14 -11.43
CA SER A 189 6.25 -21.46 -12.74
C SER A 189 7.38 -21.90 -13.69
N PRO A 190 7.47 -23.19 -14.08
CA PRO A 190 8.47 -23.63 -15.03
C PRO A 190 8.18 -23.00 -16.40
N ALA A 191 9.23 -22.71 -17.16
CA ALA A 191 9.12 -22.57 -18.59
C ALA A 191 8.44 -23.84 -19.15
N SER A 192 7.21 -23.70 -19.65
CA SER A 192 6.54 -24.69 -20.48
C SER A 192 7.04 -24.58 -21.91
#